data_AF-I2J548-F1
#
_entry.id   AF-I2J548-F1
#
_cell.length_a   1.000
_cell.length_b   1.000
_cell.length_c   1.000
_cell.angle_alpha   90.00
_cell.angle_beta   90.00
_cell.angle_gamma   90.00
#
_symmetry.space_group_name_H-M   'P 1'
#
loop_
_entity.id
_entity.type
_entity.pdbx_description
1 polymer ?
#
loop_
_entity_poly.entity_id
_entity_poly.type
_entity_poly.pdbx_seq_one_letter_code
_entity_poly.pdbx_strand_id
1 'polypeptide(L)'
;MGVLQEFVGKQVLEAKTATNTNKHHGEQYDSPAEKRVYYFEDQCRYHTLKTGWVHDEEHWYYLLKDGGFDSRTNRLTVGELARGWTNDNSTWYYLDPETGIMQTGWKQLGNKWYYLRSSGAMATGWYKDGSTWYYLNAGNGDMKTGWFQVNGKWYYAYSSGALAVNTTVDGYSVNYNGEWVQ
;
A
#
# COMPACT_ATOMS: atom_id res chain seq x y z
N MET A 1 26.07 -35.95 -5.51
CA MET A 1 25.20 -35.21 -4.59
C MET A 1 25.76 -33.80 -4.47
N GLY A 2 25.22 -32.86 -5.25
CA GLY A 2 25.73 -31.51 -5.35
C GLY A 2 24.60 -30.51 -5.15
N VAL A 3 24.61 -29.89 -3.97
CA VAL A 3 24.18 -28.53 -3.62
C VAL A 3 23.02 -27.95 -4.46
N LEU A 4 21.79 -28.19 -4.02
CA LEU A 4 20.61 -27.37 -4.33
C LEU A 4 20.12 -26.67 -3.06
N GLN A 5 21.03 -26.19 -2.21
CA GLN A 5 20.71 -25.51 -0.96
C GLN A 5 20.87 -23.98 -1.06
N GLU A 6 21.28 -23.47 -2.22
CA GLU A 6 21.72 -22.07 -2.41
C GLU A 6 20.60 -21.05 -2.68
N PHE A 7 19.34 -21.47 -2.82
CA PHE A 7 18.23 -20.58 -3.22
C PHE A 7 17.09 -20.53 -2.20
N VAL A 8 17.41 -20.47 -0.91
CA VAL A 8 16.42 -20.23 0.15
C VAL A 8 16.64 -18.83 0.73
N GLY A 9 15.55 -18.12 1.05
CA GLY A 9 15.61 -16.78 1.64
C GLY A 9 15.69 -15.65 0.61
N LYS A 10 16.18 -14.48 1.07
CA LYS A 10 16.28 -13.22 0.31
C LYS A 10 17.44 -13.31 -0.70
N GLN A 11 17.15 -13.10 -1.97
CA GLN A 11 18.12 -13.17 -3.07
C GLN A 11 18.05 -11.89 -3.90
N VAL A 12 19.21 -11.35 -4.29
CA VAL A 12 19.31 -10.21 -5.20
C VAL A 12 19.72 -10.71 -6.57
N LEU A 13 18.78 -10.69 -7.53
CA LEU A 13 18.98 -11.19 -8.88
C LEU A 13 18.99 -10.05 -9.89
N GLU A 14 19.76 -10.19 -10.96
CA GLU A 14 19.72 -9.25 -12.07
C GLU A 14 18.43 -9.45 -12.89
N ALA A 15 17.68 -8.36 -13.06
CA ALA A 15 16.44 -8.33 -13.81
C ALA A 15 16.74 -8.45 -15.31
N LYS A 16 16.01 -9.32 -15.97
CA LYS A 16 15.95 -9.33 -17.43
C LYS A 16 15.08 -8.17 -17.93
N THR A 17 15.69 -7.22 -18.60
CA THR A 17 15.10 -6.04 -19.24
C THR A 17 15.20 -6.16 -20.76
N ALA A 18 14.42 -5.37 -21.50
CA ALA A 18 14.51 -5.32 -22.96
C ALA A 18 15.92 -4.95 -23.47
N THR A 19 16.75 -4.31 -22.64
CA THR A 19 18.12 -3.90 -22.98
C THR A 19 19.16 -4.99 -22.72
N ASN A 20 18.83 -6.05 -21.98
CA ASN A 20 19.76 -7.15 -21.66
C ASN A 20 19.26 -8.56 -22.06
N THR A 21 18.02 -8.71 -22.53
CA THR A 21 17.51 -9.96 -23.12
C THR A 21 17.96 -10.14 -24.57
N ASN A 22 18.26 -11.38 -24.98
CA ASN A 22 18.67 -11.79 -26.34
C ASN A 22 20.03 -11.27 -26.85
N LYS A 23 20.95 -10.89 -25.96
CA LYS A 23 22.33 -10.52 -26.32
C LYS A 23 23.23 -11.75 -26.49
N HIS A 24 24.18 -11.70 -27.41
CA HIS A 24 25.15 -12.78 -27.67
C HIS A 24 26.41 -12.63 -26.79
N HIS A 25 27.13 -13.74 -26.59
CA HIS A 25 28.38 -13.74 -25.82
C HIS A 25 29.39 -12.74 -26.40
N GLY A 26 29.79 -11.73 -25.59
CA GLY A 26 30.75 -10.70 -25.97
C GLY A 26 30.16 -9.30 -26.21
N GLU A 27 28.84 -9.14 -26.18
CA GLU A 27 28.20 -7.82 -26.31
C GLU A 27 28.27 -7.00 -25.01
N GLN A 28 28.72 -5.75 -25.11
CA GLN A 28 28.84 -4.84 -23.98
C GLN A 28 27.45 -4.32 -23.52
N TYR A 29 27.28 -4.16 -22.21
CA TYR A 29 26.06 -3.60 -21.61
C TYR A 29 26.17 -2.08 -21.52
N ASP A 30 25.17 -1.35 -22.03
CA ASP A 30 25.12 0.12 -21.98
C ASP A 30 24.71 0.67 -20.61
N SER A 31 24.22 -0.18 -19.70
CA SER A 31 23.72 0.21 -18.38
C SER A 31 23.95 -0.92 -17.37
N PRO A 32 24.28 -0.62 -16.09
CA PRO A 32 24.34 -1.64 -15.06
C PRO A 32 23.00 -2.37 -14.96
N ALA A 33 23.03 -3.70 -14.93
CA ALA A 33 21.81 -4.51 -14.86
C ALA A 33 20.97 -4.10 -13.64
N GLU A 34 19.67 -3.84 -13.86
CA GLU A 34 18.71 -3.57 -12.79
C GLU A 34 18.71 -4.77 -11.84
N LYS A 35 18.90 -4.57 -10.54
CA LYS A 35 18.87 -5.64 -9.53
C LYS A 35 17.52 -5.67 -8.82
N ARG A 36 16.99 -6.87 -8.57
CA ARG A 36 15.69 -7.10 -7.92
C ARG A 36 15.83 -8.08 -6.77
N VAL A 37 15.07 -7.84 -5.70
CA VAL A 37 15.02 -8.68 -4.51
C VAL A 37 13.87 -9.67 -4.66
N TYR A 38 14.17 -10.96 -4.47
CA TYR A 38 13.21 -12.06 -4.48
C TYR A 38 13.35 -12.89 -3.20
N TYR A 39 12.25 -13.49 -2.76
CA TYR A 39 12.24 -14.37 -1.60
C TYR A 39 11.83 -15.77 -2.03
N PHE A 40 12.59 -16.79 -1.64
CA PHE A 40 12.34 -18.19 -2.00
C PHE A 40 12.09 -19.06 -0.77
N GLU A 41 11.21 -20.05 -0.90
CA GLU A 41 10.97 -21.10 0.10
C GLU A 41 11.47 -22.45 -0.37
N ASP A 42 12.04 -23.21 0.56
CA ASP A 42 12.35 -24.62 0.35
C ASP A 42 11.09 -25.48 0.52
N GLN A 43 10.71 -26.18 -0.55
CA GLN A 43 9.58 -27.10 -0.56
C GLN A 43 10.05 -28.44 -1.11
N CYS A 44 10.67 -29.27 -0.25
CA CYS A 44 10.88 -30.74 -0.33
C CYS A 44 11.17 -31.41 -1.71
N ARG A 45 11.55 -30.67 -2.76
CA ARG A 45 11.92 -31.08 -4.13
C ARG A 45 12.10 -29.89 -5.11
N TYR A 46 11.66 -28.67 -4.77
CA TYR A 46 11.86 -27.46 -5.58
C TYR A 46 11.82 -26.18 -4.73
N HIS A 47 12.41 -25.09 -5.24
CA HIS A 47 12.32 -23.75 -4.64
C HIS A 47 11.17 -22.98 -5.30
N THR A 48 10.22 -22.47 -4.51
CA THR A 48 9.13 -21.62 -5.01
C THR A 48 9.33 -20.18 -4.59
N LEU A 49 8.99 -19.27 -5.50
CA LEU A 49 8.98 -17.85 -5.22
C LEU A 49 7.87 -17.51 -4.22
N LYS A 50 8.20 -16.79 -3.14
CA LYS A 50 7.21 -16.29 -2.19
C LYS A 50 6.38 -15.18 -2.82
N THR A 51 5.10 -15.16 -2.46
CA THR A 51 4.18 -14.06 -2.75
C THR A 51 3.39 -13.70 -1.50
N GLY A 52 2.74 -12.53 -1.49
CA GLY A 52 2.03 -12.01 -0.34
C GLY A 52 2.94 -11.37 0.70
N TRP A 53 2.44 -11.26 1.92
CA TRP A 53 3.11 -10.57 3.02
C TRP A 53 4.35 -11.34 3.50
N VAL A 54 5.47 -10.62 3.62
CA VAL A 54 6.71 -11.12 4.24
C VAL A 54 7.17 -10.12 5.30
N HIS A 55 7.62 -10.64 6.43
CA HIS A 55 8.26 -9.85 7.48
C HIS A 55 9.76 -10.13 7.45
N ASP A 56 10.56 -9.09 7.23
CA ASP A 56 12.03 -9.14 7.13
C ASP A 56 12.62 -7.89 7.79
N GLU A 57 13.73 -8.05 8.51
CA GLU A 57 14.45 -6.92 9.14
C GLU A 57 13.53 -5.94 9.92
N GLU A 58 12.58 -6.45 10.69
CA GLU A 58 11.56 -5.68 11.47
C GLU A 58 10.50 -4.93 10.64
N HIS A 59 10.46 -5.16 9.33
CA HIS A 59 9.54 -4.48 8.42
C HIS A 59 8.64 -5.47 7.68
N TRP A 60 7.43 -5.03 7.38
CA TRP A 60 6.52 -5.75 6.50
C TRP A 60 6.67 -5.28 5.06
N TYR A 61 6.72 -6.24 4.14
CA TYR A 61 6.72 -6.04 2.71
C TYR A 61 5.61 -6.87 2.08
N TYR A 62 5.17 -6.49 0.88
CA TYR A 62 4.26 -7.29 0.09
C TYR A 62 4.92 -7.72 -1.21
N LEU A 63 4.91 -9.02 -1.47
CA LEU A 63 5.41 -9.64 -2.69
C LEU A 63 4.22 -9.86 -3.63
N LEU A 64 4.28 -9.32 -4.85
CA LEU A 64 3.15 -9.37 -5.77
C LEU A 64 2.72 -10.82 -6.08
N LYS A 65 1.42 -11.12 -5.90
CA LYS A 65 0.86 -12.46 -6.13
C LYS A 65 0.66 -12.79 -7.61
N ASP A 66 0.26 -11.80 -8.38
CA ASP A 66 0.03 -11.91 -9.82
C ASP A 66 0.85 -10.86 -10.56
N GLY A 67 1.56 -11.28 -11.61
CA GLY A 67 1.92 -10.40 -12.70
C GLY A 67 0.74 -10.43 -13.65
N GLY A 68 0.02 -9.32 -13.81
CA GLY A 68 -1.13 -9.28 -14.71
C GLY A 68 -0.75 -9.86 -16.07
N PHE A 69 -1.40 -10.95 -16.46
CA PHE A 69 -1.20 -11.61 -17.76
C PHE A 69 -1.92 -10.82 -18.86
N ASP A 70 -1.71 -9.50 -18.92
CA ASP A 70 -2.01 -8.72 -20.12
C ASP A 70 -0.73 -8.69 -20.98
N SER A 71 -0.72 -9.60 -21.95
CA SER A 71 0.42 -9.94 -22.80
C SER A 71 0.82 -8.84 -23.81
N ARG A 72 0.36 -7.60 -23.62
CA ARG A 72 0.70 -6.50 -24.53
C ARG A 72 1.75 -5.53 -23.97
N THR A 73 2.01 -5.49 -22.65
CA THR A 73 2.92 -4.46 -22.12
C THR A 73 3.74 -4.76 -20.85
N ASN A 74 3.61 -5.87 -20.09
CA ASN A 74 4.32 -5.91 -18.79
C ASN A 74 5.01 -7.21 -18.34
N ARG A 75 6.10 -6.96 -17.61
CA ARG A 75 7.12 -7.86 -17.03
C ARG A 75 6.49 -8.83 -16.03
N LEU A 76 7.11 -10.00 -15.85
CA LEU A 76 6.77 -10.98 -14.81
C LEU A 76 7.04 -10.37 -13.42
N THR A 77 6.06 -9.65 -12.85
CA THR A 77 6.22 -8.97 -11.55
C THR A 77 5.90 -9.83 -10.33
N VAL A 78 5.51 -11.10 -10.53
CA VAL A 78 5.26 -12.04 -9.42
C VAL A 78 6.49 -12.09 -8.51
N GLY A 79 6.27 -12.01 -7.20
CA GLY A 79 7.30 -12.07 -6.17
C GLY A 79 8.23 -10.86 -6.08
N GLU A 80 8.04 -9.83 -6.91
CA GLU A 80 8.69 -8.53 -6.72
C GLU A 80 8.06 -7.77 -5.55
N LEU A 81 8.85 -6.91 -4.90
CA LEU A 81 8.36 -5.97 -3.89
C LEU A 81 7.34 -5.01 -4.49
N ALA A 82 6.14 -5.02 -3.93
CA ALA A 82 5.11 -4.04 -4.22
C ALA A 82 5.48 -2.67 -3.63
N ARG A 83 4.99 -1.63 -4.31
CA ARG A 83 5.25 -0.22 -3.99
C ARG A 83 3.98 0.58 -4.17
N GLY A 84 3.77 1.59 -3.32
CA GLY A 84 2.57 2.39 -3.30
C GLY A 84 1.33 1.59 -2.90
N TRP A 85 0.17 1.98 -3.45
CA TRP A 85 -1.10 1.35 -3.14
C TRP A 85 -1.15 -0.11 -3.61
N THR A 86 -1.44 -1.01 -2.68
CA THR A 86 -1.57 -2.45 -2.94
C THR A 86 -2.88 -2.94 -2.36
N ASN A 87 -3.66 -3.66 -3.17
CA ASN A 87 -4.85 -4.35 -2.70
C ASN A 87 -4.53 -5.83 -2.46
N ASP A 88 -4.80 -6.30 -1.25
CA ASP A 88 -4.76 -7.72 -0.91
C ASP A 88 -6.14 -8.11 -0.39
N ASN A 89 -6.83 -8.99 -1.14
CA ASN A 89 -8.17 -9.50 -0.79
C ASN A 89 -9.16 -8.40 -0.38
N SER A 90 -9.33 -7.37 -1.22
CA SER A 90 -10.22 -6.22 -0.98
C SER A 90 -9.79 -5.26 0.14
N THR A 91 -8.64 -5.50 0.79
CA THR A 91 -8.06 -4.58 1.77
C THR A 91 -6.92 -3.80 1.11
N TRP A 92 -6.93 -2.47 1.26
CA TRP A 92 -5.89 -1.60 0.73
C TRP A 92 -4.80 -1.34 1.76
N TYR A 93 -3.56 -1.32 1.28
CA TYR A 93 -2.34 -1.03 2.02
C TYR A 93 -1.50 -0.06 1.22
N TYR A 94 -0.56 0.62 1.87
CA TYR A 94 0.41 1.47 1.19
C TYR A 94 1.82 1.05 1.57
N LEU A 95 2.61 0.70 0.56
CA LEU A 95 4.02 0.37 0.68
C LEU A 95 4.83 1.59 0.26
N ASP A 96 5.89 1.90 0.99
CA ASP A 96 6.78 3.01 0.66
C ASP A 96 7.31 2.86 -0.79
N PRO A 97 7.18 3.88 -1.66
CA PRO A 97 7.60 3.76 -3.06
C PRO A 97 9.10 3.51 -3.27
N GLU A 98 9.95 3.91 -2.33
CA GLU A 98 11.40 3.76 -2.45
C GLU A 98 11.85 2.41 -1.89
N THR A 99 11.42 2.11 -0.67
CA THR A 99 11.90 0.97 0.13
C THR A 99 10.98 -0.25 0.08
N GLY A 100 9.70 -0.10 -0.26
CA GLY A 100 8.69 -1.16 -0.20
C GLY A 100 8.16 -1.47 1.21
N ILE A 101 8.59 -0.72 2.22
CA ILE A 101 8.17 -0.93 3.63
C ILE A 101 6.70 -0.53 3.80
N MET A 102 5.90 -1.42 4.41
CA MET A 102 4.51 -1.15 4.74
C MET A 102 4.37 0.04 5.68
N GLN A 103 3.50 0.97 5.30
CA GLN A 103 3.24 2.17 6.06
C GLN A 103 2.05 2.00 7.02
N THR A 104 2.12 2.70 8.15
CA THR A 104 1.05 2.79 9.16
C THR A 104 0.83 4.24 9.59
N GLY A 105 -0.29 4.51 10.28
CA GLY A 105 -0.67 5.81 10.81
C GLY A 105 -1.24 6.77 9.75
N TRP A 106 -1.31 8.05 10.11
CA TRP A 106 -1.71 9.12 9.20
C TRP A 106 -0.65 9.33 8.11
N LYS A 107 -1.08 9.34 6.85
CA LYS A 107 -0.22 9.57 5.69
C LYS A 107 -0.84 10.58 4.74
N GLN A 108 -0.06 11.60 4.39
CA GLN A 108 -0.39 12.54 3.33
C GLN A 108 0.20 12.03 2.02
N LEU A 109 -0.66 11.69 1.08
CA LEU A 109 -0.28 11.16 -0.24
C LEU A 109 -0.86 12.09 -1.30
N GLY A 110 0.02 12.87 -1.93
CA GLY A 110 -0.37 14.02 -2.74
C GLY A 110 -1.07 15.08 -1.88
N ASN A 111 -2.28 15.49 -2.28
CA ASN A 111 -3.10 16.45 -1.55
C ASN A 111 -4.16 15.82 -0.64
N LYS A 112 -4.07 14.51 -0.38
CA LYS A 112 -5.07 13.76 0.41
C LYS A 112 -4.43 13.11 1.63
N TRP A 113 -5.22 13.02 2.69
CA TRP A 113 -4.86 12.29 3.91
C TRP A 113 -5.58 10.95 3.97
N TYR A 114 -4.84 9.94 4.42
CA TYR A 114 -5.33 8.59 4.65
C TYR A 114 -4.87 8.13 6.04
N TYR A 115 -5.62 7.23 6.65
CA TYR A 115 -5.19 6.57 7.88
C TYR A 115 -4.98 5.08 7.62
N LEU A 116 -3.78 4.59 7.89
CA LEU A 116 -3.42 3.18 7.81
C LEU A 116 -3.36 2.64 9.24
N ARG A 117 -4.13 1.59 9.52
CA ARG A 117 -4.17 0.96 10.86
C ARG A 117 -2.80 0.37 11.20
N SER A 118 -2.63 -0.07 12.45
CA SER A 118 -1.39 -0.76 12.88
C SER A 118 -1.09 -2.02 12.06
N SER A 119 -2.11 -2.67 11.50
CA SER A 119 -1.97 -3.78 10.55
C SER A 119 -1.61 -3.36 9.13
N GLY A 120 -1.45 -2.06 8.86
CA GLY A 120 -1.28 -1.47 7.53
C GLY A 120 -2.58 -1.29 6.74
N ALA A 121 -3.68 -1.90 7.18
CA ALA A 121 -4.96 -1.81 6.48
C ALA A 121 -5.49 -0.37 6.47
N MET A 122 -5.83 0.14 5.29
CA MET A 122 -6.42 1.46 5.11
C MET A 122 -7.78 1.54 5.80
N ALA A 123 -7.96 2.54 6.66
CA ALA A 123 -9.24 2.80 7.29
C ALA A 123 -10.20 3.53 6.33
N THR A 124 -11.47 3.16 6.44
CA THR A 124 -12.60 3.86 5.81
C THR A 124 -13.68 4.07 6.87
N GLY A 125 -14.59 5.01 6.61
CA GLY A 125 -15.65 5.40 7.53
C GLY A 125 -15.16 6.22 8.72
N TRP A 126 -15.92 6.16 9.81
CA TRP A 126 -15.62 6.87 11.06
C TRP A 126 -14.36 6.30 11.74
N TYR A 127 -13.44 7.20 12.09
CA TYR A 127 -12.24 6.86 12.83
C TYR A 127 -12.05 7.84 13.98
N LYS A 128 -11.74 7.32 15.17
CA LYS A 128 -11.48 8.13 16.36
C LYS A 128 -10.02 8.04 16.73
N ASP A 129 -9.34 9.18 16.76
CA ASP A 129 -7.96 9.32 17.21
C ASP A 129 -7.94 10.12 18.52
N GLY A 130 -7.62 9.45 19.62
CA GLY A 130 -7.79 10.01 20.96
C GLY A 130 -9.23 10.46 21.22
N SER A 131 -9.42 11.77 21.41
CA SER A 131 -10.75 12.39 21.61
C SER A 131 -11.40 12.88 20.31
N THR A 132 -10.68 12.90 19.20
CA THR A 132 -11.11 13.55 17.96
C THR A 132 -11.64 12.53 16.96
N TRP A 133 -12.79 12.85 16.35
CA TRP A 133 -13.36 12.05 15.27
C TRP A 133 -12.93 12.59 13.90
N TYR A 134 -12.76 11.66 12.97
CA TYR A 134 -12.45 11.88 11.57
C TYR A 134 -13.37 11.00 10.73
N TYR A 135 -13.63 11.41 9.50
CA TYR A 135 -14.32 10.56 8.53
C TYR A 135 -13.44 10.33 7.32
N LEU A 136 -13.09 9.07 7.09
CA LEU A 136 -12.39 8.60 5.91
C LEU A 136 -13.46 8.11 4.92
N ASN A 137 -13.37 8.54 3.68
CA ASN A 137 -14.36 8.21 2.67
C ASN A 137 -14.49 6.69 2.49
N ALA A 138 -15.73 6.21 2.45
CA ALA A 138 -16.04 4.79 2.41
C ALA A 138 -15.49 4.08 1.17
N GLY A 139 -15.40 4.76 0.03
CA GLY A 139 -15.01 4.16 -1.25
C GLY A 139 -13.51 4.21 -1.54
N ASN A 140 -12.81 5.25 -1.07
CA ASN A 140 -11.42 5.49 -1.44
C ASN A 140 -10.49 5.82 -0.26
N GLY A 141 -11.02 5.90 0.98
CA GLY A 141 -10.24 6.16 2.19
C GLY A 141 -9.77 7.60 2.39
N ASP A 142 -10.12 8.54 1.51
CA ASP A 142 -9.70 9.94 1.68
C ASP A 142 -10.35 10.62 2.88
N MET A 143 -9.56 11.29 3.70
CA MET A 143 -10.06 12.05 4.84
C MET A 143 -10.91 13.23 4.35
N LYS A 144 -12.13 13.33 4.86
CA LYS A 144 -13.04 14.43 4.53
C LYS A 144 -12.68 15.68 5.33
N THR A 145 -12.89 16.82 4.67
CA THR A 145 -12.86 18.17 5.23
C THR A 145 -14.06 18.95 4.68
N GLY A 146 -14.42 20.04 5.34
CA GLY A 146 -15.62 20.81 5.04
C GLY A 146 -16.91 20.07 5.40
N TRP A 147 -18.03 20.50 4.80
CA TRP A 147 -19.32 19.85 4.92
C TRP A 147 -19.37 18.55 4.11
N PHE A 148 -19.84 17.47 4.72
CA PHE A 148 -20.07 16.19 4.06
C PHE A 148 -21.29 15.48 4.63
N GLN A 149 -21.89 14.58 3.84
CA GLN A 149 -23.08 13.83 4.24
C GLN A 149 -22.75 12.35 4.44
N VAL A 150 -23.27 11.75 5.50
CA VAL A 150 -23.20 10.30 5.78
C VAL A 150 -24.59 9.84 6.19
N ASN A 151 -25.16 8.89 5.46
CA ASN A 151 -26.50 8.32 5.72
C ASN A 151 -27.60 9.39 5.91
N GLY A 152 -27.61 10.41 5.04
CA GLY A 152 -28.60 11.49 5.08
C GLY A 152 -28.32 12.60 6.10
N LYS A 153 -27.37 12.42 7.02
CA LYS A 153 -27.00 13.44 8.02
C LYS A 153 -25.79 14.26 7.56
N TRP A 154 -25.81 15.56 7.82
CA TRP A 154 -24.69 16.46 7.51
C TRP A 154 -23.75 16.59 8.71
N TYR A 155 -22.46 16.65 8.39
CA TYR A 155 -21.36 16.80 9.33
C TYR A 155 -20.36 17.81 8.77
N TYR A 156 -19.58 18.42 9.64
CA TYR A 156 -18.49 19.31 9.25
C TYR A 156 -17.16 18.84 9.84
N ALA A 157 -16.15 18.70 9.00
CA ALA A 157 -14.77 18.48 9.43
C ALA A 157 -13.92 19.74 9.14
N TYR A 158 -13.13 20.19 10.12
CA TYR A 158 -12.19 21.30 9.92
C TYR A 158 -11.13 20.95 8.88
N SER A 159 -10.29 21.92 8.49
CA SER A 159 -9.19 21.70 7.55
C SER A 159 -8.19 20.62 8.01
N SER A 160 -8.10 20.40 9.32
CA SER A 160 -7.33 19.30 9.93
C SER A 160 -8.02 17.93 9.86
N GLY A 161 -9.26 17.85 9.37
CA GLY A 161 -10.10 16.66 9.36
C GLY A 161 -10.87 16.41 10.66
N ALA A 162 -10.57 17.17 11.72
CA ALA A 162 -11.26 17.04 13.01
C ALA A 162 -12.75 17.36 12.86
N LEU A 163 -13.61 16.46 13.31
CA LEU A 163 -15.05 16.64 13.32
C LEU A 163 -15.45 17.77 14.28
N ALA A 164 -16.26 18.70 13.80
CA ALA A 164 -16.93 19.69 14.64
C ALA A 164 -18.05 19.03 15.45
N VAL A 165 -18.06 19.24 16.76
CA VAL A 165 -19.08 18.72 17.69
C VAL A 165 -19.46 19.82 18.68
N ASN A 166 -20.74 19.88 19.08
CA ASN A 166 -21.26 20.86 20.05
C ASN A 166 -20.85 22.31 19.75
N THR A 167 -20.99 22.72 18.49
CA THR A 167 -20.53 24.03 18.04
C THR A 167 -21.36 24.55 16.86
N THR A 168 -21.08 25.76 16.41
CA THR A 168 -21.70 26.36 15.22
C THR A 168 -20.62 26.61 14.17
N VAL A 169 -20.89 26.17 12.94
CA VAL A 169 -20.03 26.35 11.77
C VAL A 169 -20.84 27.02 10.67
N ASP A 170 -20.35 28.13 10.13
CA ASP A 170 -21.03 28.89 9.06
C ASP A 170 -22.50 29.26 9.37
N GLY A 171 -22.83 29.45 10.65
CA GLY A 171 -24.20 29.73 11.11
C GLY A 171 -25.08 28.50 11.35
N TYR A 172 -24.57 27.28 11.11
CA TYR A 172 -25.27 26.02 11.33
C TYR A 172 -24.76 25.32 12.59
N SER A 173 -25.66 24.94 13.49
CA SER A 173 -25.28 24.23 14.72
C SER A 173 -25.15 22.73 14.49
N VAL A 174 -24.10 22.14 15.05
CA VAL A 174 -23.88 20.69 15.09
C VAL A 174 -23.94 20.20 16.54
N ASN A 175 -24.63 19.08 16.76
CA ASN A 175 -24.83 18.51 18.10
C ASN A 175 -23.59 17.75 18.60
N TYR A 176 -23.72 17.03 19.72
CA TYR A 176 -22.61 16.30 20.35
C TYR A 176 -22.09 15.11 19.52
N ASN A 177 -22.87 14.64 18.54
CA ASN A 177 -22.46 13.64 17.55
C ASN A 177 -21.85 14.28 16.30
N GLY A 178 -21.79 15.62 16.23
CA GLY A 178 -21.35 16.37 15.06
C GLY A 178 -22.40 16.46 13.94
N GLU A 179 -23.61 16.00 14.20
CA GLU A 179 -24.71 16.04 13.25
C GLU A 179 -25.29 17.46 13.21
N TRP A 180 -25.42 18.02 12.01
CA TRP A 180 -26.15 19.27 11.81
C TRP A 180 -27.59 19.13 12.29
N VAL A 181 -28.04 20.14 13.03
CA VAL A 181 -29.41 20.29 13.52
C VAL A 181 -30.00 21.61 13.05
N GLN A 182 -31.29 21.60 12.73
CA GLN A 182 -32.07 22.78 12.33
C GLN A 182 -32.53 23.57 13.56
#